data_AF-A0A101DIQ8-F1
#
_entry.id   AF-A0A101DIQ8-F1
#
_cell.length_a   1.000
_cell.length_b   1.000
_cell.length_c   1.000
_cell.angle_alpha   90.00
_cell.angle_beta   90.00
_cell.angle_gamma   90.00
#
_symmetry.space_group_name_H-M   'P 1'
#
loop_
_entity.id
_entity.type
_entity.pdbx_description
1 polymer ?
#
loop_
_entity_poly.entity_id
_entity_poly.type
_entity_poly.pdbx_seq_one_letter_code
_entity_poly.pdbx_strand_id
1 'polypeptide(L)'
;HFGTGNDSAEDYYYIAIQTATASAFGLGNSAASTAAGYTISTQSAAQNALTAIQDAIVSKDRIRASLGALQNRLQNTITNLQIQAENLQAAESRISDVDVATEMTEFVRQQILTQSAVAMLAQANSLPRMALQLISG
;
A
#
# COMPACT_ATOMS: atom_id res chain seq x y z
N HIS A 1 -2.28 -11.96 -0.28
CA HIS A 1 -3.20 -12.12 0.86
C HIS A 1 -2.61 -11.31 2.01
N PHE A 2 -3.38 -10.60 2.84
CA PHE A 2 -2.79 -9.89 4.01
C PHE A 2 -3.32 -10.53 5.29
N GLY A 3 -2.59 -11.55 5.74
CA GLY A 3 -2.77 -12.29 6.97
C GLY A 3 -1.39 -12.72 7.50
N THR A 4 -1.33 -13.18 8.75
CA THR A 4 -0.07 -13.54 9.44
C THR A 4 0.55 -14.88 8.98
N GLY A 5 0.06 -15.45 7.87
CA GLY A 5 0.67 -16.58 7.19
C GLY A 5 1.32 -16.10 5.90
N ASN A 6 2.65 -16.15 5.84
CA ASN A 6 3.38 -15.89 4.60
C ASN A 6 3.30 -17.16 3.73
N ASP A 7 2.39 -17.21 2.77
CA ASP A 7 2.31 -18.32 1.81
C ASP A 7 3.06 -17.96 0.52
N SER A 8 4.15 -18.68 0.26
CA SER A 8 4.97 -18.50 -0.93
C SER A 8 4.19 -18.53 -2.25
N ALA A 9 3.09 -19.28 -2.32
CA ALA A 9 2.29 -19.44 -3.54
C ALA A 9 1.35 -18.24 -3.82
N GLU A 10 1.00 -17.46 -2.80
CA GLU A 10 0.03 -16.36 -2.91
C GLU A 10 0.64 -14.97 -2.69
N ASP A 11 1.71 -14.88 -1.88
CA ASP A 11 2.27 -13.60 -1.43
C ASP A 11 3.52 -13.16 -2.21
N TYR A 12 4.12 -14.04 -3.02
CA TYR A 12 5.27 -13.71 -3.86
C TYR A 12 4.90 -13.62 -5.34
N TYR A 13 5.30 -12.50 -5.95
CA TYR A 13 5.37 -12.39 -7.40
C TYR A 13 6.69 -12.98 -7.89
N TYR A 14 6.68 -14.25 -8.30
CA TYR A 14 7.83 -14.86 -8.97
C TYR A 14 7.99 -14.31 -10.38
N ILE A 15 9.10 -13.63 -10.63
CA ILE A 15 9.53 -13.25 -11.98
C ILE A 15 10.58 -14.26 -12.44
N ALA A 16 10.12 -15.35 -13.05
CA ALA A 16 11.00 -16.30 -13.71
C ALA A 16 11.21 -15.87 -15.16
N ILE A 17 12.28 -15.11 -15.42
CA ILE A 17 12.79 -14.95 -16.78
C ILE A 17 13.56 -16.23 -17.08
N GLN A 18 12.84 -17.25 -17.52
CA GLN A 18 13.44 -18.47 -18.07
C GLN A 18 14.51 -18.03 -19.07
N THR A 19 15.78 -18.30 -18.78
CA THR A 19 17.00 -17.74 -19.38
C THR A 19 16.79 -17.11 -20.77
N ALA A 20 16.86 -15.77 -20.85
CA ALA A 20 16.65 -15.00 -22.08
C ALA A 20 17.97 -14.63 -22.78
N THR A 21 18.94 -15.55 -22.78
CA THR A 21 20.23 -15.33 -23.44
C THR A 21 20.20 -15.84 -24.87
N ALA A 22 21.08 -15.31 -25.73
CA ALA A 22 21.24 -15.81 -27.10
C ALA A 22 21.53 -17.32 -27.12
N SER A 23 22.39 -17.81 -26.20
CA SER A 23 22.69 -19.24 -26.06
C SER A 23 21.49 -20.09 -25.66
N ALA A 24 20.63 -19.61 -24.75
CA ALA A 24 19.42 -20.31 -24.34
C ALA A 24 18.36 -20.37 -25.46
N PHE A 25 18.37 -19.37 -26.36
CA PHE A 25 17.58 -19.38 -27.59
C PHE A 25 18.25 -20.16 -28.74
N GLY A 26 19.38 -20.82 -28.50
CA GLY A 26 20.08 -21.61 -29.52
C GLY A 26 20.79 -20.77 -30.59
N LEU A 27 21.11 -19.51 -30.28
CA LEU A 27 21.75 -18.54 -31.18
C LEU A 27 23.21 -18.27 -30.81
N GLY A 28 24.05 -18.14 -31.83
CA GLY A 28 25.44 -17.70 -31.73
C GLY A 28 26.43 -18.78 -31.31
N ASN A 29 27.72 -18.45 -31.32
CA ASN A 29 28.80 -19.41 -31.07
C ASN A 29 28.85 -20.00 -29.65
N SER A 30 28.09 -19.46 -28.70
CA SER A 30 27.94 -20.00 -27.34
C SER A 30 26.72 -20.91 -27.19
N ALA A 31 25.90 -21.07 -28.22
CA ALA A 31 24.86 -22.08 -28.26
C ALA A 31 25.47 -23.47 -28.43
N ALA A 32 24.69 -24.51 -28.13
CA ALA A 32 25.08 -25.88 -28.43
C ALA A 32 25.44 -26.01 -29.93
N SER A 33 26.48 -26.76 -30.26
CA SER A 33 26.92 -26.97 -31.66
C SER A 33 25.85 -27.64 -32.53
N THR A 34 24.85 -28.27 -31.92
CA THR A 34 23.68 -28.88 -32.56
C THR A 34 22.53 -27.90 -32.78
N ALA A 35 22.60 -26.66 -32.25
CA ALA A 35 21.54 -25.68 -32.37
C ALA A 35 21.50 -25.07 -33.78
N ALA A 36 20.28 -24.86 -34.29
CA ALA A 36 20.06 -24.32 -35.63
C ALA A 36 20.67 -22.92 -35.85
N GLY A 37 20.80 -22.11 -34.78
CA GLY A 37 21.41 -20.78 -34.82
C GLY A 37 22.91 -20.73 -34.52
N TYR A 38 23.60 -21.89 -34.44
CA TYR A 38 25.02 -21.95 -34.11
C TYR A 38 25.94 -21.44 -35.23
N THR A 39 25.60 -21.70 -36.50
CA THR A 39 26.45 -21.35 -37.65
C THR A 39 25.64 -20.93 -38.88
N ILE A 40 26.25 -20.08 -39.71
CA ILE A 40 25.73 -19.58 -40.99
C ILE A 40 26.68 -19.90 -42.16
N SER A 41 27.63 -20.81 -41.98
CA SER A 41 28.69 -21.08 -42.96
C SER A 41 28.21 -21.73 -44.26
N THR A 42 26.99 -22.28 -44.30
CA THR A 42 26.38 -22.86 -45.50
C THR A 42 25.01 -22.26 -45.75
N GLN A 43 24.51 -22.30 -46.99
CA GLN A 43 23.19 -21.77 -47.34
C GLN A 43 22.06 -22.43 -46.53
N SER A 44 22.13 -23.75 -46.35
CA SER A 44 21.16 -24.48 -45.53
C SER A 44 21.25 -24.09 -44.04
N ALA A 45 22.46 -23.95 -43.50
CA ALA A 45 22.64 -23.51 -42.11
C ALA A 45 22.15 -22.08 -41.89
N ALA A 46 22.38 -21.18 -42.84
CA ALA A 46 21.86 -19.81 -42.79
C ALA A 46 20.32 -19.76 -42.81
N GLN A 47 19.66 -20.62 -43.59
CA GLN A 47 18.19 -20.74 -43.57
C GLN A 47 17.67 -21.28 -42.24
N ASN A 48 18.30 -22.29 -41.67
CA ASN A 48 17.92 -22.82 -40.35
C ASN A 48 18.15 -21.80 -39.23
N ALA A 49 19.24 -21.04 -39.29
CA ALA A 49 19.52 -19.97 -38.34
C ALA A 49 18.48 -18.85 -38.40
N LEU A 50 17.96 -18.54 -39.58
CA LEU A 50 16.91 -17.53 -39.74
C LEU A 50 15.60 -17.96 -39.06
N THR A 51 15.21 -19.23 -39.20
CA THR A 51 14.08 -19.80 -38.45
C THR A 51 14.33 -19.76 -36.94
N ALA A 52 15.52 -20.16 -36.49
CA ALA A 52 15.88 -20.11 -35.06
C ALA A 52 15.81 -18.69 -34.49
N ILE A 53 16.24 -17.68 -35.25
CA ILE A 53 16.14 -16.27 -34.86
C ILE A 53 14.67 -15.84 -34.75
N GLN A 54 13.82 -16.25 -35.69
CA GLN A 54 12.39 -15.97 -35.64
C GLN A 54 11.76 -16.51 -34.34
N ASP A 55 12.06 -17.76 -34.00
CA ASP A 55 11.55 -18.41 -32.79
C ASP A 55 12.08 -17.74 -31.51
N ALA A 56 13.36 -17.36 -31.51
CA ALA A 56 13.97 -16.60 -30.42
C ALA A 56 13.31 -15.24 -30.20
N ILE A 57 12.98 -14.53 -31.28
CA ILE A 57 12.26 -13.24 -31.22
C ILE A 57 10.89 -13.44 -30.59
N VAL A 58 10.12 -14.44 -31.04
CA VAL A 58 8.80 -14.76 -30.49
C VAL A 58 8.89 -15.10 -29.01
N SER A 59 9.89 -15.91 -28.61
CA SER A 59 10.11 -16.25 -27.20
C SER A 59 10.45 -15.01 -26.35
N LYS A 60 11.35 -14.15 -26.83
CA LYS A 60 11.70 -12.89 -26.17
C LYS A 60 10.48 -11.96 -26.03
N ASP A 61 9.64 -11.89 -27.04
CA ASP A 61 8.43 -11.07 -27.00
C ASP A 61 7.38 -11.62 -26.02
N ARG A 62 7.24 -12.95 -25.89
CA ARG A 62 6.42 -13.56 -24.83
C ARG A 62 6.91 -13.20 -23.43
N ILE A 63 8.22 -13.23 -23.21
CA ILE A 63 8.81 -12.81 -21.93
C ILE A 63 8.49 -11.33 -21.65
N ARG A 64 8.67 -10.44 -22.63
CA ARG A 64 8.31 -9.01 -22.49
C ARG A 64 6.83 -8.81 -22.21
N ALA A 65 5.96 -9.55 -22.89
CA ALA A 65 4.52 -9.48 -22.67
C ALA A 65 4.14 -9.90 -21.25
N SER A 66 4.74 -10.98 -20.74
CA SER A 66 4.54 -11.42 -19.35
C SER A 66 5.00 -10.36 -18.35
N LEU A 67 6.20 -9.79 -18.54
CA LEU A 67 6.70 -8.70 -17.69
C LEU A 67 5.79 -7.47 -17.74
N GLY A 68 5.27 -7.10 -18.90
CA GLY A 68 4.31 -6.01 -19.06
C GLY A 68 2.98 -6.28 -18.34
N ALA A 69 2.48 -7.52 -18.38
CA ALA A 69 1.29 -7.91 -17.64
C ALA A 69 1.51 -7.82 -16.12
N LEU A 70 2.67 -8.26 -15.63
CA LEU A 70 3.05 -8.12 -14.22
C LEU A 70 3.18 -6.65 -13.82
N GLN A 71 3.77 -5.80 -14.66
CA GLN A 71 3.87 -4.36 -14.41
C GLN A 71 2.49 -3.71 -14.27
N ASN A 72 1.54 -4.05 -15.15
CA ASN A 72 0.17 -3.56 -15.04
C ASN A 72 -0.52 -4.02 -13.75
N ARG A 73 -0.35 -5.30 -13.36
CA ARG A 73 -0.88 -5.81 -12.09
C ARG A 73 -0.27 -5.08 -10.89
N LEU A 74 1.04 -4.84 -10.90
CA LEU A 74 1.73 -4.13 -9.84
C LEU A 74 1.23 -2.69 -9.72
N GLN A 75 1.11 -1.97 -10.85
CA GLN A 75 0.56 -0.61 -10.88
C GLN A 75 -0.87 -0.57 -10.33
N ASN A 76 -1.75 -1.47 -10.77
CA ASN A 76 -3.12 -1.56 -10.26
C ASN A 76 -3.15 -1.84 -8.75
N THR A 77 -2.26 -2.73 -8.28
CA THR A 77 -2.14 -3.05 -6.85
C THR A 77 -1.68 -1.84 -6.06
N ILE A 78 -0.68 -1.11 -6.54
CA ILE A 78 -0.17 0.12 -5.92
C ILE A 78 -1.29 1.16 -5.82
N THR A 79 -2.02 1.43 -6.90
CA THR A 79 -3.11 2.40 -6.89
C THR A 79 -4.21 1.99 -5.91
N ASN A 80 -4.56 0.69 -5.88
CA ASN A 80 -5.55 0.19 -4.94
C ASN A 80 -5.09 0.34 -3.47
N LEU A 81 -3.81 0.03 -3.17
CA LEU A 81 -3.24 0.21 -1.84
C LEU A 81 -3.16 1.68 -1.43
N GLN A 82 -2.86 2.59 -2.35
CA GLN A 82 -2.89 4.03 -2.08
C GLN A 82 -4.29 4.52 -1.70
N ILE A 83 -5.32 4.09 -2.44
CA ILE A 83 -6.72 4.40 -2.11
C ILE A 83 -7.11 3.81 -0.75
N GLN A 84 -6.71 2.57 -0.46
CA GLN A 84 -6.96 1.96 0.85
C GLN A 84 -6.27 2.72 1.98
N ALA A 85 -5.01 3.13 1.79
CA ALA A 85 -4.25 3.90 2.78
C ALA A 85 -4.91 5.27 3.03
N GLU A 86 -5.36 5.97 1.99
CA GLU A 86 -6.09 7.23 2.12
C GLU A 86 -7.41 7.07 2.89
N ASN A 87 -8.18 6.02 2.57
CA ASN A 87 -9.43 5.71 3.28
C ASN A 87 -9.19 5.37 4.76
N LEU A 88 -8.14 4.60 5.06
CA LEU A 88 -7.76 4.26 6.43
C LEU A 88 -7.31 5.50 7.20
N GLN A 89 -6.49 6.36 6.60
CA GLN A 89 -6.05 7.61 7.22
C GLN A 89 -7.24 8.56 7.47
N ALA A 90 -8.20 8.64 6.54
CA ALA A 90 -9.41 9.44 6.73
C ALA A 90 -10.36 8.86 7.79
N ALA A 91 -10.37 7.53 7.98
CA ALA A 91 -11.09 6.88 9.08
C ALA A 91 -10.39 7.13 10.42
N GLU A 92 -9.07 6.99 10.47
CA GLU A 92 -8.24 7.28 11.64
C GLU A 92 -8.38 8.74 12.09
N SER A 93 -8.29 9.70 11.15
CA SER A 93 -8.51 11.13 11.43
C SER A 93 -9.88 11.38 12.03
N ARG A 94 -10.94 10.74 11.50
CA ARG A 94 -12.29 10.88 12.06
C ARG A 94 -12.43 10.31 13.45
N ILE A 95 -11.79 9.18 13.74
CA ILE A 95 -11.79 8.58 15.07
C ILE A 95 -11.04 9.50 16.04
N SER A 96 -9.82 9.91 15.67
CA SER A 96 -9.01 10.84 16.46
C SER A 96 -9.72 12.17 16.73
N ASP A 97 -10.39 12.75 15.73
CA ASP A 97 -11.13 14.01 15.88
C ASP A 97 -12.34 13.86 16.81
N VAL A 98 -13.06 12.73 16.75
CA VAL A 98 -14.20 12.45 17.65
C VAL A 98 -13.73 12.25 19.09
N ASP A 99 -12.63 11.54 19.29
CA ASP A 99 -12.07 11.30 20.63
C ASP A 99 -11.58 12.63 21.24
N VAL A 100 -10.87 13.46 20.46
CA VAL A 100 -10.44 14.80 20.89
C VAL A 100 -11.64 15.71 21.20
N ALA A 101 -12.67 15.71 20.35
CA ALA A 101 -13.88 16.51 20.59
C ALA A 101 -14.58 16.08 21.90
N THR A 102 -14.66 14.78 22.17
CA THR A 102 -15.28 14.24 23.38
C THR A 102 -14.49 14.66 24.63
N GLU A 103 -13.16 14.49 24.64
CA GLU A 103 -12.29 14.93 25.74
C GLU A 103 -12.39 16.45 25.96
N MET A 104 -12.42 17.25 24.89
CA MET A 104 -12.59 18.70 25.00
C MET A 104 -13.95 19.09 25.59
N THR A 105 -15.04 18.39 25.22
CA THR A 105 -16.35 18.65 25.83
C THR A 105 -16.39 18.29 27.31
N GLU A 106 -15.75 17.19 27.72
CA GLU A 106 -15.69 16.79 29.13
C GLU A 106 -14.81 17.75 29.94
N PHE A 107 -13.66 18.17 29.38
CA PHE A 107 -12.81 19.21 29.96
C PHE A 107 -13.57 20.53 30.17
N VAL A 108 -14.30 21.00 29.15
CA VAL A 108 -15.13 22.22 29.25
C VAL A 108 -16.25 22.02 30.28
N ARG A 109 -16.89 20.85 30.33
CA ARG A 109 -17.91 20.52 31.32
C ARG A 109 -17.36 20.59 32.74
N GLN A 110 -16.18 20.01 32.99
CA GLN A 110 -15.49 20.12 34.28
C GLN A 110 -15.16 21.59 34.61
N GLN A 111 -14.66 22.36 33.64
CA GLN A 111 -14.29 23.77 33.83
C GLN A 111 -15.50 24.67 34.11
N ILE A 112 -16.67 24.37 33.53
CA ILE A 112 -17.93 25.07 33.84
C ILE A 112 -18.44 24.65 35.23
N LEU A 113 -18.34 23.37 35.58
CA LEU A 113 -18.72 22.87 36.91
C LEU A 113 -17.89 23.53 38.01
N THR A 114 -16.58 23.65 37.84
CA THR A 114 -15.70 24.30 38.82
C THR A 114 -16.02 25.79 38.96
N GLN A 115 -16.20 26.51 37.85
CA GLN A 115 -16.63 27.93 37.89
C GLN A 115 -18.01 28.10 38.54
N SER A 116 -18.97 27.23 38.22
CA SER A 116 -20.31 27.25 38.80
C SER A 116 -20.29 26.91 40.29
N ALA A 117 -19.47 25.95 40.72
CA ALA A 117 -19.29 25.61 42.13
C ALA A 117 -18.69 26.78 42.93
N VAL A 118 -17.74 27.52 42.36
CA VAL A 118 -17.17 28.74 42.98
C VAL A 118 -18.22 29.85 43.06
N ALA A 119 -18.98 30.10 42.00
CA ALA A 119 -20.05 31.10 42.00
C ALA A 119 -21.19 30.72 42.98
N MET A 120 -21.59 29.44 43.02
CA MET A 120 -22.57 28.92 43.97
C MET A 120 -22.07 28.99 45.42
N LEU A 121 -20.79 28.70 45.69
CA LEU A 121 -20.19 28.88 47.01
C LEU A 121 -20.17 30.36 47.44
N ALA A 122 -19.90 31.28 46.51
CA ALA A 122 -19.95 32.71 46.79
C ALA A 122 -21.40 33.17 47.10
N GLN A 123 -22.38 32.70 46.33
CA GLN A 123 -23.80 32.96 46.54
C GLN A 123 -24.33 32.34 47.85
N ALA A 124 -23.91 31.12 48.17
CA ALA A 124 -24.27 30.43 49.41
C ALA A 124 -23.63 31.08 50.65
N ASN A 125 -22.49 31.76 50.50
CA ASN A 125 -21.89 32.55 51.59
C ASN A 125 -22.52 33.94 51.76
N SER A 126 -23.10 34.53 50.70
CA SER A 126 -23.76 35.84 50.75
C SER A 126 -25.20 35.76 51.27
N LEU A 127 -25.92 34.67 50.98
CA LEU A 127 -27.30 34.43 51.45
C LEU A 127 -27.47 34.49 52.98
N PRO A 128 -26.64 33.83 53.82
CA PRO A 128 -26.73 33.89 55.28
C PRO A 128 -26.49 35.30 55.83
N ARG A 129 -25.60 36.08 55.20
CA ARG A 129 -25.33 37.47 55.62
C ARG A 129 -26.53 38.38 55.38
N MET A 130 -27.22 38.22 54.25
CA MET A 130 -28.46 38.95 53.98
C MET A 130 -29.59 38.51 54.93
N ALA A 131 -29.70 37.22 55.24
CA ALA A 131 -30.69 36.72 56.19
C ALA A 131 -30.44 37.22 57.62
N LEU A 132 -29.17 37.31 58.05
CA LEU A 132 -28.82 37.90 59.34
C LEU A 132 -29.16 39.39 59.40
N GLN A 133 -28.95 40.16 58.32
CA GLN A 133 -29.37 41.57 58.25
C GLN A 133 -30.90 41.75 58.37
N LEU A 134 -31.70 40.80 57.89
CA LEU A 134 -33.16 40.79 57.99
C LEU A 134 -33.69 40.35 59.37
N ILE A 135 -32.91 39.60 60.15
CA ILE A 135 -33.27 39.18 61.51
C ILE A 135 -32.72 40.14 62.58
N SER A 136 -31.68 40.91 62.26
CA SER A 136 -31.07 41.90 63.17
C SER A 136 -31.59 43.33 63.00
N GLY A 137 -32.56 43.56 62.12
CA GLY A 137 -33.25 44.85 61.92
C GLY A 137 -34.74 44.70 62.18
#